data_AF-A0A420WHB2-F1
#
_entry.id   AF-A0A420WHB2-F1
#
_cell.length_a   1.000
_cell.length_b   1.000
_cell.length_c   1.000
_cell.angle_alpha   90.00
_cell.angle_beta   90.00
_cell.angle_gamma   90.00
#
_symmetry.space_group_name_H-M   'P 1'
#
loop_
_entity.id
_entity.type
_entity.pdbx_description
1 polymer ?
#
loop_
_entity_poly.entity_id
_entity_poly.type
_entity_poly.pdbx_seq_one_letter_code
_entity_poly.pdbx_strand_id
1 'polypeptide(L)'
;MRSRLLALALGLLAAQEASALSYCSEPSVPFCAELIGKFNDQWEYQLCRQELESYRYDVERYIACVREEADSMVQEAVDDYEDAVDSFNMRVNSPF
;
A
#
# COMPACT_ATOMS: atom_id res chain seq x y z
N MET A 1 6.05 53.61 -6.18
CA MET A 1 6.10 52.45 -5.26
C MET A 1 4.71 52.14 -4.70
N ARG A 2 3.83 51.48 -5.47
CA ARG A 2 2.54 50.98 -4.96
C ARG A 2 2.10 49.77 -5.79
N SER A 3 2.68 48.61 -5.51
CA SER A 3 2.11 47.33 -5.91
C SER A 3 2.65 46.25 -4.98
N ARG A 4 2.07 46.16 -3.79
CA ARG A 4 2.35 45.11 -2.78
C ARG A 4 1.05 44.49 -2.29
N LEU A 5 0.07 44.33 -3.17
CA LEU A 5 -1.24 43.73 -2.82
C LEU A 5 -1.57 42.47 -3.64
N LEU A 6 -0.68 42.01 -4.51
CA LEU A 6 -0.94 40.82 -5.35
C LEU A 6 -0.23 39.55 -4.88
N ALA A 7 0.52 39.59 -3.78
CA ALA A 7 1.29 38.44 -3.30
C ALA A 7 0.54 37.54 -2.30
N LEU A 8 -0.77 37.73 -2.11
CA LEU A 8 -1.57 36.99 -1.12
C LEU A 8 -2.55 35.98 -1.74
N ALA A 9 -2.59 35.83 -3.07
CA ALA A 9 -3.50 34.91 -3.75
C ALA A 9 -2.85 33.60 -4.24
N LEU A 10 -1.55 33.39 -4.01
CA LEU A 10 -0.79 32.22 -4.51
C LEU A 10 -0.32 31.26 -3.41
N GLY A 11 -1.06 31.16 -2.30
CA GLY A 11 -0.66 30.38 -1.12
C GLY A 11 -1.66 29.31 -0.69
N LEU A 12 -2.56 28.87 -1.58
CA LEU A 12 -3.59 27.89 -1.25
C LEU A 12 -3.70 26.80 -2.33
N LEU A 13 -2.57 26.26 -2.80
CA LEU A 13 -2.58 24.88 -3.27
C LEU A 13 -2.60 24.02 -2.01
N ALA A 14 -3.81 23.60 -1.63
CA ALA A 14 -3.99 22.49 -0.72
C ALA A 14 -3.12 21.34 -1.22
N ALA A 15 -2.07 21.02 -0.47
CA ALA A 15 -1.48 19.70 -0.51
C ALA A 15 -2.60 18.76 -0.07
N GLN A 16 -3.36 18.26 -1.04
CA GLN A 16 -4.21 17.11 -0.84
C GLN A 16 -3.23 15.98 -0.56
N GLU A 17 -3.06 15.65 0.71
CA GLU A 17 -2.55 14.34 1.11
C GLU A 17 -3.54 13.33 0.55
N ALA A 18 -3.32 12.93 -0.70
CA ALA A 18 -3.84 11.68 -1.18
C ALA A 18 -3.09 10.63 -0.38
N SER A 19 -3.64 10.26 0.77
CA SER A 19 -3.42 8.95 1.35
C SER A 19 -3.92 7.98 0.30
N ALA A 20 -3.03 7.65 -0.64
CA ALA A 20 -3.22 6.54 -1.53
C ALA A 20 -3.33 5.33 -0.60
N LEU A 21 -4.56 4.92 -0.31
CA LEU A 21 -4.82 3.58 0.19
C LEU A 21 -4.23 2.65 -0.87
N SER A 22 -2.98 2.25 -0.66
CA SER A 22 -2.28 1.30 -1.51
C SER A 22 -2.89 -0.06 -1.22
N TYR A 23 -4.10 -0.30 -1.72
CA TYR A 23 -4.74 -1.58 -1.51
C TYR A 23 -3.94 -2.62 -2.31
N CYS A 24 -3.30 -3.55 -1.60
CA CYS A 24 -2.58 -4.64 -2.22
C CYS A 24 -3.56 -5.47 -3.04
N SER A 25 -3.41 -5.44 -4.36
CA SER A 25 -4.31 -6.13 -5.28
C SER A 25 -3.81 -7.55 -5.51
N GLU A 26 -4.60 -8.54 -5.09
CA GLU A 26 -4.26 -9.94 -5.30
C GLU A 26 -4.28 -10.27 -6.80
N PRO A 27 -3.19 -10.83 -7.36
CA PRO A 27 -3.16 -11.20 -8.77
C PRO A 27 -4.04 -12.42 -9.02
N SER A 28 -4.75 -12.42 -10.14
CA SER A 28 -5.57 -13.56 -10.54
C SER A 28 -4.72 -14.65 -11.19
N VAL A 29 -5.03 -15.91 -10.89
CA VAL A 29 -4.41 -17.06 -11.53
C VAL A 29 -4.68 -17.00 -13.04
N PRO A 30 -3.66 -17.21 -13.91
CA PRO A 30 -3.89 -17.21 -15.35
C PRO A 30 -4.77 -18.40 -15.75
N PHE A 31 -5.76 -18.14 -16.60
CA PHE A 31 -6.74 -19.12 -17.02
C PHE A 31 -6.13 -20.41 -17.57
N CYS A 32 -4.98 -20.30 -18.27
CA CYS A 32 -4.29 -21.45 -18.83
C CYS A 32 -3.87 -22.50 -17.78
N ALA A 33 -3.63 -22.08 -16.53
CA ALA A 33 -3.24 -22.96 -15.43
C ALA A 33 -4.44 -23.67 -14.78
N GLU A 34 -5.65 -23.16 -15.00
CA GLU A 34 -6.91 -23.74 -14.52
C GLU A 34 -7.50 -24.74 -15.53
N LEU A 35 -7.01 -24.73 -16.77
CA LEU A 35 -7.47 -25.63 -17.82
C LEU A 35 -7.04 -27.08 -17.55
N ILE A 36 -8.03 -27.98 -17.58
CA ILE A 36 -7.81 -29.42 -17.49
C ILE A 36 -7.57 -29.96 -18.90
N GLY A 37 -6.36 -30.43 -19.18
CA GLY A 37 -6.02 -31.05 -20.45
C GLY A 37 -4.55 -30.92 -20.78
N LYS A 38 -4.18 -31.43 -21.95
CA LYS A 38 -2.86 -31.17 -22.55
C LYS A 38 -2.95 -29.93 -23.44
N PHE A 39 -1.84 -29.24 -23.59
CA PHE A 39 -1.70 -28.21 -24.62
C PHE A 39 -1.91 -28.82 -26.01
N ASN A 40 -2.59 -28.08 -26.89
CA ASN A 40 -2.85 -28.51 -28.26
C ASN A 40 -1.60 -28.36 -29.13
N ASP A 41 -0.76 -27.38 -28.83
CA ASP A 41 0.49 -27.13 -29.54
C ASP A 41 1.56 -26.45 -28.65
N GLN A 42 2.73 -26.23 -29.25
CA GLN A 42 3.87 -25.62 -28.56
C GLN A 42 3.64 -24.13 -28.26
N TRP A 43 2.83 -23.43 -29.07
CA TRP A 43 2.56 -22.01 -28.88
C TRP A 43 1.72 -21.80 -27.62
N GLU A 44 0.67 -22.59 -27.43
CA GLU A 44 -0.18 -22.54 -26.23
C GLU A 44 0.64 -22.81 -24.96
N TYR A 45 1.50 -23.82 -25.00
CA TYR A 45 2.41 -24.13 -23.89
C TYR A 45 3.34 -22.96 -23.57
N GLN A 46 3.97 -22.36 -24.58
CA GLN A 46 4.90 -21.27 -24.37
C GLN A 46 4.22 -20.00 -23.84
N LEU A 47 3.01 -19.69 -24.34
CA LEU A 47 2.22 -18.58 -23.86
C LEU A 47 1.83 -18.78 -22.40
N CYS A 48 1.30 -19.96 -22.05
CA CYS A 48 0.91 -20.26 -20.68
C CYS A 48 2.09 -20.20 -19.71
N ARG A 49 3.27 -20.67 -20.13
CA ARG A 49 4.49 -20.55 -19.32
C ARG A 49 4.86 -19.09 -19.08
N GLN A 50 4.76 -18.22 -20.09
CA GLN A 50 5.03 -16.79 -19.93
C GLN A 50 4.00 -16.12 -18.99
N GLU A 51 2.72 -16.48 -19.10
CA GLU A 51 1.67 -16.00 -18.20
C GLU A 51 1.95 -16.42 -16.75
N LEU A 52 2.40 -17.66 -16.52
CA LEU A 52 2.81 -18.13 -15.19
C LEU A 52 4.05 -17.43 -14.66
N GLU A 53 5.03 -17.11 -15.50
CA GLU A 53 6.20 -16.34 -15.12
C GLU A 53 5.81 -14.90 -14.71
N SER A 54 4.88 -14.28 -15.44
CA SER A 54 4.31 -12.97 -15.07
C SER A 54 3.52 -13.06 -13.76
N TYR A 55 2.66 -14.07 -13.63
CA TYR A 55 1.86 -14.29 -12.43
C TYR A 55 2.74 -14.44 -11.20
N ARG A 56 3.86 -15.19 -11.29
CA ARG A 56 4.84 -15.28 -10.20
C ARG A 56 5.36 -13.91 -9.78
N TYR A 57 5.75 -13.07 -10.73
CA TYR A 57 6.24 -11.72 -10.44
C TYR A 57 5.18 -10.87 -9.75
N ASP A 58 3.92 -10.95 -10.20
CA ASP A 58 2.82 -10.22 -9.58
C ASP A 58 2.50 -10.74 -8.17
N VAL A 59 2.61 -12.05 -7.92
CA VAL A 59 2.49 -12.64 -6.57
C VAL A 59 3.61 -12.15 -5.66
N GLU A 60 4.86 -12.12 -6.12
CA GLU A 60 5.99 -11.59 -5.35
C GLU A 60 5.76 -10.12 -4.96
N ARG A 61 5.24 -9.31 -5.88
CA ARG A 61 4.87 -7.90 -5.61
C ARG A 61 3.71 -7.78 -4.63
N TYR A 62 2.68 -8.60 -4.77
CA TYR A 62 1.54 -8.61 -3.86
C TYR A 62 1.99 -8.94 -2.43
N ILE A 63 2.81 -9.97 -2.25
CA ILE A 63 3.37 -10.34 -0.95
C ILE A 63 4.18 -9.19 -0.34
N ALA A 64 5.01 -8.51 -1.14
CA ALA A 64 5.79 -7.37 -0.68
C ALA A 64 4.89 -6.23 -0.18
N CYS A 65 3.84 -5.90 -0.95
CA CYS A 65 2.85 -4.89 -0.57
C CYS A 65 2.15 -5.24 0.74
N VAL A 66 1.64 -6.47 0.87
CA VAL A 66 0.90 -6.90 2.08
C VAL A 66 1.79 -6.83 3.32
N ARG A 67 3.08 -7.15 3.19
CA ARG A 67 4.03 -7.03 4.30
C ARG A 67 4.25 -5.57 4.71
N GLU A 68 4.42 -4.68 3.74
CA GLU A 68 4.59 -3.25 4.01
C GLU A 68 3.36 -2.65 4.72
N GLU A 69 2.16 -2.98 4.24
CA GLU A 69 0.90 -2.54 4.87
C GLU A 69 0.77 -3.10 6.29
N ALA A 70 1.04 -4.40 6.47
CA ALA A 70 1.01 -5.02 7.80
C ALA A 70 2.03 -4.41 8.77
N ASP A 71 3.26 -4.16 8.32
CA ASP A 71 4.31 -3.55 9.13
C ASP A 71 3.92 -2.11 9.55
N SER A 72 3.32 -1.34 8.64
CA SER A 72 2.79 0.00 8.93
C SER A 72 1.69 -0.04 9.98
N MET A 73 0.71 -0.95 9.83
CA MET A 73 -0.39 -1.09 10.79
C MET A 73 0.10 -1.53 12.17
N VAL A 74 1.12 -2.40 12.22
CA VAL A 74 1.74 -2.82 13.48
C VAL A 74 2.45 -1.65 14.16
N GLN A 75 3.19 -0.84 13.41
CA GLN A 75 3.85 0.35 13.95
C GLN A 75 2.84 1.34 14.52
N GLU A 76 1.78 1.66 13.76
CA GLU A 76 0.71 2.55 14.23
C GLU A 76 0.06 2.04 15.52
N ALA A 77 -0.23 0.73 15.61
CA ALA A 77 -0.80 0.14 16.82
C ALA A 77 0.16 0.15 18.02
N VAL A 78 1.47 0.07 17.79
CA VAL A 78 2.49 0.18 18.85
C VAL A 78 2.57 1.63 19.33
N ASP A 79 2.65 2.59 18.42
CA ASP A 79 2.71 4.02 18.75
C ASP A 79 1.46 4.45 19.54
N ASP A 80 0.27 4.04 19.11
CA ASP A 80 -0.99 4.29 19.82
C ASP A 80 -0.98 3.73 21.25
N TYR A 81 -0.41 2.54 21.44
CA TYR A 81 -0.30 1.92 22.76
C TYR A 81 0.69 2.68 23.66
N GLU A 82 1.85 3.05 23.13
CA GLU A 82 2.86 3.82 23.86
C GLU A 82 2.31 5.20 24.29
N ASP A 83 1.62 5.90 23.39
CA ASP A 83 0.94 7.17 23.68
C ASP A 83 -0.11 7.02 24.80
N ALA A 84 -0.87 5.92 24.79
CA ALA A 84 -1.85 5.63 25.84
C ALA A 84 -1.18 5.40 27.20
N VAL A 85 -0.07 4.65 27.22
CA VAL A 85 0.74 4.41 28.43
C VAL A 85 1.33 5.71 28.96
N ASP A 86 1.88 6.56 28.10
CA ASP A 86 2.44 7.85 28.49
C ASP A 86 1.37 8.79 29.03
N SER A 87 0.21 8.85 28.40
CA SER A 87 -0.95 9.61 28.88
C SER A 87 -1.40 9.16 30.26
N PHE A 88 -1.46 7.85 30.49
CA PHE A 88 -1.76 7.28 31.80
C PHE A 88 -0.69 7.67 32.85
N ASN A 89 0.59 7.51 32.52
CA ASN A 89 1.69 7.83 33.40
C ASN A 89 1.73 9.32 33.77
N MET A 90 1.44 10.22 32.83
CA MET A 90 1.31 11.66 33.10
C MET A 90 0.20 11.95 34.10
N ARG A 91 -0.97 11.32 33.96
CA ARG A 91 -2.12 11.52 34.87
C ARG A 91 -1.83 11.05 36.29
N VAL A 92 -1.18 9.90 36.44
CA VAL A 92 -0.84 9.34 37.76
C VAL A 92 0.21 10.18 38.48
N ASN A 93 1.13 10.82 37.74
CA ASN A 93 2.22 11.62 38.32
C ASN A 93 1.93 13.12 38.45
N SER A 94 0.74 13.60 38.05
CA SER A 94 0.33 14.99 38.21
C SER A 94 -0.18 15.23 39.65
N PRO A 95 0.42 16.12 40.45
CA PRO A 95 -0.11 16.46 41.77
C PRO A 95 -1.45 17.19 41.65
N PHE A 96 -2.40 16.84 42.52
CA PHE A 96 -3.73 17.46 42.63
C PHE A 96 -3.66 18.93 43.05
#